data_AF-A0A7V9G7S1-F1
#
_entry.id   AF-A0A7V9G7S1-F1
#
_cell.length_a   1.000
_cell.length_b   1.000
_cell.length_c   1.000
_cell.angle_alpha   90.00
_cell.angle_beta   90.00
_cell.angle_gamma   90.00
#
_symmetry.space_group_name_H-M   'P 1'
#
loop_
_entity.id
_entity.type
_entity.pdbx_description
1 polymer ?
#
loop_
_entity_poly.entity_id
_entity_poly.type
_entity_poly.pdbx_seq_one_letter_code
_entity_poly.pdbx_strand_id
1 'polypeptide(L)'
;MQGFFHELIGLAKPPGGLLVGPLSLIWADDSIETKPAPGCTLSGFGPPGDVVGRTGRDRDRDLHWVLRCGVWNGAHTHQDRNALTLSAFGERLLIDSGRTHACFSPPMTTWHKPTLGHNAILIGGTGQHGSNEAPSHGRILRADSLDGRHTVVGDAKDCYRAASTALRAVHAADGMLAVFDLIEAAATSFTCLWRVDDRDGALRCEHGDGIWRFVRPRASLVIVPVLPPDRTRAYRGWIDHQEDASSCLDCERSTGRFLHLLIPLHPGEALGVELAPGAVRLDLRGRSRSLALLPSGTGFVADGITVDLATYLG
;
A
#
# COMPACT_ATOMS: atom_id res chain seq x y z
N MET A 1 22.85 34.65 28.20
CA MET A 1 22.82 34.25 26.76
C MET A 1 21.75 33.18 26.46
N GLN A 2 20.59 33.23 27.14
CA GLN A 2 19.42 32.38 26.90
C GLN A 2 18.11 33.18 26.74
N GLY A 3 18.14 34.51 26.90
CA GLY A 3 16.96 35.38 26.81
C GLY A 3 16.72 36.04 25.45
N PHE A 4 17.68 35.99 24.53
CA PHE A 4 17.59 36.75 23.26
C PHE A 4 16.89 36.00 22.12
N PHE A 5 16.65 34.69 22.27
CA PHE A 5 15.95 33.87 21.26
C PHE A 5 14.44 33.78 21.47
N HIS A 6 13.93 34.12 22.65
CA HIS A 6 12.49 34.04 22.95
C HIS A 6 11.69 35.26 22.47
N GLU A 7 12.32 36.42 22.28
CA GLU A 7 11.64 37.64 21.82
C GLU A 7 11.50 37.75 20.29
N LEU A 8 12.22 36.94 19.51
CA LEU A 8 12.10 36.91 18.03
C LEU A 8 11.00 35.97 17.51
N ILE A 9 10.34 35.21 18.40
CA ILE A 9 9.27 34.24 18.07
C ILE A 9 7.91 34.76 18.58
N GLY A 10 7.76 36.08 18.66
CA GLY A 10 6.49 36.75 18.95
C GLY A 10 5.84 37.26 17.67
N LEU A 11 5.48 36.38 16.73
CA LEU A 11 4.70 36.77 15.56
C LEU A 11 3.33 36.10 15.58
N ALA A 12 2.31 36.95 15.51
CA ALA A 12 0.90 36.62 15.55
C ALA A 12 0.56 35.44 14.63
N LYS A 13 -0.20 34.48 15.17
CA LYS A 13 -0.85 33.41 14.41
C LYS A 13 -1.76 34.02 13.34
N PRO A 14 -1.48 33.87 12.03
CA PRO A 14 -2.50 34.11 11.02
C PRO A 14 -3.50 32.94 11.08
N PRO A 15 -4.79 33.17 10.83
CA PRO A 15 -5.71 32.06 10.66
C PRO A 15 -5.35 31.32 9.35
N GLY A 16 -4.81 30.11 9.49
CA GLY A 16 -4.60 29.17 8.36
C GLY A 16 -3.16 29.02 7.81
N GLY A 17 -2.13 29.58 8.44
CA GLY A 17 -0.76 29.57 7.90
C GLY A 17 0.06 28.32 8.25
N LEU A 18 0.66 27.70 7.23
CA LEU A 18 1.82 26.79 7.35
C LEU A 18 2.87 27.41 8.28
N LEU A 19 3.58 26.60 9.07
CA LEU A 19 4.84 26.99 9.71
C LEU A 19 5.89 27.24 8.62
N VAL A 20 5.83 28.41 7.99
CA VAL A 20 6.87 28.95 7.12
C VAL A 20 7.84 29.65 8.07
N GLY A 21 8.99 29.03 8.36
CA GLY A 21 10.01 29.70 9.16
C GLY A 21 10.39 31.05 8.54
N PRO A 22 10.88 32.03 9.32
CA PRO A 22 11.20 33.37 8.80
C PRO A 22 12.17 33.35 7.61
N LEU A 23 12.99 32.29 7.50
CA LEU A 23 13.89 32.07 6.37
C LEU A 23 13.18 31.83 5.03
N SER A 24 12.02 31.17 5.01
CA SER A 24 11.29 30.90 3.76
C SER A 24 10.55 32.12 3.21
N LEU A 25 10.30 33.15 4.03
CA LEU A 25 9.84 34.46 3.55
C LEU A 25 10.99 35.32 3.01
N ILE A 26 12.20 35.20 3.58
CA ILE A 26 13.38 35.97 3.17
C ILE A 26 13.98 35.42 1.86
N TRP A 27 13.90 34.10 1.64
CA TRP A 27 14.43 33.44 0.44
C TRP A 27 13.35 33.05 -0.59
N ALA A 28 12.12 33.56 -0.44
CA ALA A 28 11.12 33.41 -1.47
C ALA A 28 11.57 34.17 -2.74
N ASP A 29 11.53 33.48 -3.88
CA ASP A 29 11.83 34.07 -5.18
C ASP A 29 10.54 34.08 -6.01
N ASP A 30 9.87 35.23 -6.00
CA ASP A 30 8.61 35.45 -6.70
C ASP A 30 8.78 35.43 -8.24
N SER A 31 10.02 35.40 -8.75
CA SER A 31 10.30 35.26 -10.18
C SER A 31 10.23 33.82 -10.69
N ILE A 32 10.15 32.82 -9.80
CA ILE A 32 10.06 31.41 -10.17
C ILE A 32 8.65 31.08 -10.69
N GLU A 33 8.56 30.72 -11.97
CA GLU A 33 7.32 30.26 -12.57
C GLU A 33 6.93 28.86 -12.04
N THR A 34 5.69 28.74 -11.54
CA THR A 34 5.15 27.45 -11.10
C THR A 34 4.68 26.61 -12.29
N LYS A 35 5.14 25.36 -12.37
CA LYS A 35 4.65 24.39 -13.36
C LYS A 35 3.70 23.39 -12.70
N PRO A 36 2.58 23.04 -13.35
CA PRO A 36 1.70 22.01 -12.82
C PRO A 36 2.44 20.66 -12.77
N ALA A 37 2.18 19.88 -11.73
CA ALA A 37 2.71 18.53 -11.64
C ALA A 37 2.14 17.67 -12.80
N PRO A 38 2.92 16.72 -13.34
CA PRO A 38 2.43 15.85 -14.41
C PRO A 38 1.21 15.04 -13.95
N GLY A 39 0.28 14.76 -14.87
CA GLY A 39 -0.97 14.06 -14.61
C GLY A 39 -0.78 12.61 -14.17
N CYS A 40 -0.54 11.72 -15.13
CA CYS A 40 -0.20 10.32 -14.88
C CYS A 40 1.31 10.17 -14.72
N THR A 41 1.76 9.47 -13.67
CA THR A 41 3.18 9.31 -13.35
C THR A 41 3.44 7.99 -12.65
N LEU A 42 4.55 7.35 -13.02
CA LEU A 42 5.22 6.40 -12.16
C LEU A 42 6.58 7.00 -11.77
N SER A 43 6.82 7.16 -10.47
CA SER A 43 8.04 7.77 -9.97
C SER A 43 8.68 6.84 -8.95
N GLY A 44 9.89 6.35 -9.26
CA GLY A 44 10.71 5.57 -8.34
C GLY A 44 11.77 6.45 -7.68
N PHE A 45 11.97 6.28 -6.38
CA PHE A 45 12.87 7.11 -5.58
C PHE A 45 14.20 6.42 -5.24
N GLY A 46 14.74 5.59 -6.15
CA GLY A 46 16.07 4.99 -5.98
C GLY A 46 16.20 4.09 -4.75
N PRO A 47 17.34 4.11 -4.02
CA PRO A 47 17.57 3.24 -2.87
C PRO A 47 16.52 3.31 -1.75
N PRO A 48 15.95 4.47 -1.38
CA PRO A 48 14.77 4.55 -0.50
C PRO A 48 13.59 3.65 -0.90
N GLY A 49 13.50 3.27 -2.18
CA GLY A 49 12.64 2.21 -2.72
C GLY A 49 11.14 2.45 -2.58
N ASP A 50 10.73 3.72 -2.44
CA ASP A 50 9.36 4.12 -2.67
C ASP A 50 9.13 4.20 -4.18
N VAL A 51 8.04 3.59 -4.66
CA VAL A 51 7.52 3.80 -6.01
C VAL A 51 6.10 4.32 -5.90
N VAL A 52 5.89 5.50 -6.47
CA VAL A 52 4.61 6.20 -6.46
C VAL A 52 3.99 6.11 -7.84
N GLY A 53 2.84 5.45 -7.92
CA GLY A 53 2.02 5.37 -9.14
C GLY A 53 0.81 6.29 -9.02
N ARG A 54 0.48 6.97 -10.12
CA ARG A 54 -0.62 7.93 -10.16
C ARG A 54 -1.27 8.00 -11.52
N THR A 55 -2.60 7.95 -11.59
CA THR A 55 -3.35 7.98 -12.87
C THR A 55 -3.74 9.38 -13.32
N GLY A 56 -3.71 10.39 -12.44
CA GLY A 56 -4.11 11.76 -12.78
C GLY A 56 -3.94 12.73 -11.61
N ARG A 57 -4.50 13.95 -11.72
CA ARG A 57 -4.60 14.90 -10.58
C ARG A 57 -5.98 15.46 -10.32
N ASP A 58 -6.95 15.00 -11.10
CA ASP A 58 -8.35 15.28 -10.86
C ASP A 58 -8.87 14.43 -9.71
N ARG A 59 -9.41 15.06 -8.66
CA ARG A 59 -9.86 14.37 -7.46
C ARG A 59 -10.86 13.25 -7.75
N ASP A 60 -11.67 13.38 -8.79
CA ASP A 60 -12.74 12.43 -9.10
C ASP A 60 -12.27 11.34 -10.08
N ARG A 61 -11.00 11.35 -10.49
CA ARG A 61 -10.40 10.32 -11.37
C ARG A 61 -9.06 9.78 -10.86
N ASP A 62 -8.43 10.48 -9.93
CA ASP A 62 -7.10 10.19 -9.43
C ASP A 62 -7.11 8.91 -8.60
N LEU A 63 -6.21 8.01 -8.97
CA LEU A 63 -5.81 6.84 -8.22
C LEU A 63 -4.33 6.99 -7.93
N HIS A 64 -3.98 6.94 -6.65
CA HIS A 64 -2.64 7.14 -6.13
C HIS A 64 -2.27 5.97 -5.25
N TRP A 65 -1.13 5.34 -5.52
CA TRP A 65 -0.63 4.23 -4.71
C TRP A 65 0.87 4.31 -4.54
N VAL A 66 1.33 3.73 -3.44
CA VAL A 66 2.76 3.65 -3.12
C VAL A 66 3.09 2.21 -2.76
N LEU A 67 4.04 1.62 -3.48
CA LEU A 67 4.72 0.41 -3.04
C LEU A 67 6.06 0.81 -2.44
N ARG A 68 6.30 0.41 -1.19
CA ARG A 68 7.57 0.64 -0.50
C ARG A 68 8.35 -0.66 -0.41
N CYS A 69 9.53 -0.70 -1.04
CA CYS A 69 10.45 -1.81 -0.90
C CYS A 69 11.90 -1.34 -1.05
N GLY A 70 12.34 -0.45 -0.15
CA GLY A 70 13.69 0.12 -0.21
C GLY A 70 14.70 -0.43 0.77
N VAL A 71 15.91 0.09 0.64
CA VAL A 71 16.98 -0.17 1.59
C VAL A 71 16.59 0.34 2.98
N TRP A 72 17.10 -0.28 4.03
CA TRP A 72 17.08 0.22 5.40
C TRP A 72 15.70 0.26 6.07
N ASN A 73 15.36 -0.79 6.81
CA ASN A 73 14.19 -0.81 7.70
C ASN A 73 14.53 -0.53 9.19
N GLY A 74 15.47 0.39 9.45
CA GLY A 74 15.83 0.88 10.78
C GLY A 74 15.42 2.34 11.05
N ALA A 75 15.70 2.84 12.25
CA ALA A 75 15.51 4.22 12.69
C ALA A 75 14.03 4.67 12.68
N HIS A 76 13.71 5.69 11.90
CA HIS A 76 12.34 6.19 11.73
C HIS A 76 11.57 5.46 10.62
N THR A 77 12.14 4.43 10.02
CA THR A 77 11.43 3.56 9.07
C THR A 77 10.69 2.44 9.80
N HIS A 78 9.80 1.75 9.08
CA HIS A 78 8.99 0.65 9.58
C HIS A 78 9.44 -0.69 8.97
N GLN A 79 8.94 -1.78 9.55
CA GLN A 79 9.10 -3.15 9.06
C GLN A 79 8.04 -3.42 7.97
N ASP A 80 8.07 -2.61 6.92
CA ASP A 80 6.99 -2.39 5.94
C ASP A 80 7.41 -2.66 4.48
N ARG A 81 8.40 -3.52 4.25
CA ARG A 81 8.84 -3.83 2.88
C ARG A 81 7.76 -4.60 2.12
N ASN A 82 7.57 -4.27 0.85
CA ASN A 82 6.41 -4.65 0.04
C ASN A 82 5.05 -4.11 0.57
N ALA A 83 5.02 -3.17 1.50
CA ALA A 83 3.77 -2.55 1.92
C ALA A 83 3.18 -1.67 0.79
N LEU A 84 1.87 -1.77 0.62
CA LEU A 84 1.09 -1.00 -0.36
C LEU A 84 0.22 0.04 0.35
N THR A 85 0.14 1.25 -0.17
CA THR A 85 -0.94 2.20 0.18
C THR A 85 -1.71 2.57 -1.08
N LEU A 86 -2.99 2.89 -0.91
CA LEU A 86 -3.90 3.20 -2.02
C LEU A 86 -4.88 4.29 -1.59
N SER A 87 -4.97 5.34 -2.38
CA SER A 87 -5.98 6.38 -2.29
C SER A 87 -6.63 6.54 -3.65
N ALA A 88 -7.94 6.80 -3.66
CA ALA A 88 -8.67 7.04 -4.89
C ALA A 88 -9.86 7.96 -4.62
N PHE A 89 -10.24 8.75 -5.62
CA PHE A 89 -11.41 9.63 -5.57
C PHE A 89 -11.39 10.65 -4.41
N GLY A 90 -10.19 11.01 -3.95
CA GLY A 90 -9.96 11.88 -2.80
C GLY A 90 -10.16 11.24 -1.43
N GLU A 91 -10.24 9.90 -1.35
CA GLU A 91 -10.29 9.12 -0.10
C GLU A 91 -9.02 8.28 0.05
N ARG A 92 -8.59 8.09 1.30
CA ARG A 92 -7.58 7.08 1.65
C ARG A 92 -8.31 5.74 1.79
N LEU A 93 -7.84 4.73 1.08
CA LEU A 93 -8.45 3.39 1.08
C LEU A 93 -7.57 2.43 1.85
N LEU A 94 -6.40 2.07 1.31
CA LEU A 94 -5.37 1.31 2.03
C LEU A 94 -4.35 2.27 2.63
N ILE A 95 -4.11 2.12 3.92
CA ILE A 95 -3.27 3.02 4.71
C ILE A 95 -2.13 2.27 5.37
N ASP A 96 -1.04 3.00 5.62
CA ASP A 96 -0.15 2.66 6.72
C ASP A 96 -0.87 3.07 8.01
N SER A 97 -1.25 2.09 8.82
CA SER A 97 -2.08 2.30 10.01
C SER A 97 -1.25 2.69 11.25
N GLY A 98 0.07 2.72 11.14
CA GLY A 98 0.95 3.12 12.23
C GLY A 98 1.12 4.64 12.33
N ARG A 99 0.63 5.25 13.41
CA ARG A 99 1.12 6.58 13.85
C ARG A 99 1.02 6.70 15.37
N THR A 100 2.16 6.80 16.04
CA THR A 100 2.25 7.00 17.50
C THR A 100 3.11 8.23 17.83
N HIS A 101 2.71 9.03 18.83
CA HIS A 101 3.42 10.27 19.22
C HIS A 101 4.53 10.00 20.24
N ALA A 102 4.46 8.87 20.93
CA ALA A 102 5.42 8.46 21.94
C ALA A 102 6.38 7.41 21.37
N CYS A 103 7.65 7.79 21.24
CA CYS A 103 8.75 6.85 21.03
C CYS A 103 8.69 5.77 22.12
N PHE A 104 8.88 4.50 21.71
CA PHE A 104 8.92 3.33 22.62
C PHE A 104 7.62 3.00 23.36
N SER A 105 6.48 3.55 22.96
CA SER A 105 5.17 3.11 23.48
C SER A 105 4.82 1.69 23.01
N PRO A 106 4.00 0.91 23.74
CA PRO A 106 3.59 -0.43 23.29
C PRO A 106 2.98 -0.47 21.88
N PRO A 107 2.10 0.48 21.48
CA PRO A 107 1.58 0.52 20.10
C PRO A 107 2.67 0.81 19.06
N MET A 108 3.75 1.53 19.43
CA MET A 108 4.89 1.76 18.55
C MET A 108 5.57 0.44 18.18
N THR A 109 5.79 -0.42 19.18
CA THR A 109 6.59 -1.65 19.05
C THR A 109 5.78 -2.89 18.67
N THR A 110 4.45 -2.83 18.75
CA THR A 110 3.56 -3.97 18.44
C THR A 110 2.70 -3.77 17.20
N TRP A 111 2.47 -2.51 16.77
CA TRP A 111 1.60 -2.22 15.62
C TRP A 111 2.24 -1.27 14.60
N HIS A 112 2.70 -0.10 15.03
CA HIS A 112 3.13 0.97 14.13
C HIS A 112 4.41 0.61 13.37
N LYS A 113 5.49 0.24 14.06
CA LYS A 113 6.72 -0.21 13.39
C LYS A 113 6.59 -1.62 12.80
N PRO A 114 6.01 -2.61 13.50
CA PRO A 114 5.93 -3.97 12.98
C PRO A 114 5.05 -4.10 11.75
N THR A 115 5.33 -5.11 10.93
CA THR A 115 4.58 -5.46 9.72
C THR A 115 3.06 -5.55 9.93
N LEU A 116 2.61 -5.85 11.15
CA LEU A 116 1.19 -5.96 11.50
C LEU A 116 0.37 -4.71 11.16
N GLY A 117 0.95 -3.52 11.25
CA GLY A 117 0.30 -2.25 10.93
C GLY A 117 0.28 -1.90 9.43
N HIS A 118 0.84 -2.76 8.58
CA HIS A 118 1.11 -2.47 7.16
C HIS A 118 0.40 -3.43 6.23
N ASN A 119 0.12 -2.99 4.99
CA ASN A 119 -0.44 -3.84 3.95
C ASN A 119 0.62 -4.75 3.34
N ALA A 120 1.12 -5.73 4.09
CA ALA A 120 2.22 -6.61 3.74
C ALA A 120 1.89 -8.08 4.08
N ILE A 121 2.91 -8.96 4.14
CA ILE A 121 2.73 -10.39 4.45
C ILE A 121 3.27 -10.74 5.85
N LEU A 122 2.61 -11.65 6.56
CA LEU A 122 3.17 -12.40 7.69
C LEU A 122 3.49 -13.83 7.25
N ILE A 123 4.59 -14.39 7.78
CA ILE A 123 5.03 -15.76 7.53
C ILE A 123 4.95 -16.52 8.85
N GLY A 124 4.06 -17.50 8.95
CA GLY A 124 3.78 -18.23 10.20
C GLY A 124 3.37 -17.31 11.35
N GLY A 125 2.62 -16.24 11.05
CA GLY A 125 2.25 -15.20 12.02
C GLY A 125 3.38 -14.24 12.41
N THR A 126 4.57 -14.37 11.84
CA THR A 126 5.72 -13.51 12.12
C THR A 126 5.92 -12.46 11.03
N GLY A 127 6.13 -11.21 11.43
CA GLY A 127 6.44 -10.10 10.54
C GLY A 127 7.92 -10.04 10.13
N GLN A 128 8.27 -8.95 9.46
CA GLN A 128 9.64 -8.63 9.09
C GLN A 128 10.49 -8.32 10.32
N HIS A 129 11.80 -8.52 10.20
CA HIS A 129 12.78 -8.06 11.18
C HIS A 129 13.56 -6.86 10.64
N GLY A 130 14.16 -6.11 11.54
CA GLY A 130 14.96 -4.94 11.21
C GLY A 130 15.03 -3.99 12.38
N SER A 131 16.22 -3.50 12.68
CA SER A 131 16.46 -2.48 13.71
C SER A 131 17.60 -1.55 13.31
N ASN A 132 17.95 -0.60 14.18
CA ASN A 132 19.13 0.24 13.98
C ASN A 132 20.43 -0.58 14.01
N GLU A 133 20.48 -1.57 14.89
CA GLU A 133 21.63 -2.39 15.18
C GLU A 133 21.79 -3.53 14.15
N ALA A 134 20.67 -4.00 13.61
CA ALA A 134 20.61 -5.05 12.59
C ALA A 134 19.55 -4.67 11.53
N PRO A 135 19.86 -3.71 10.64
CA PRO A 135 18.96 -3.34 9.57
C PRO A 135 18.80 -4.52 8.59
N SER A 136 17.64 -4.59 7.96
CA SER A 136 17.42 -5.41 6.76
C SER A 136 16.93 -4.53 5.61
N HIS A 137 16.97 -5.10 4.41
CA HIS A 137 16.87 -4.34 3.17
C HIS A 137 15.87 -5.00 2.23
N GLY A 138 14.93 -4.20 1.74
CA GLY A 138 14.16 -4.53 0.54
C GLY A 138 14.80 -3.90 -0.69
N ARG A 139 14.26 -4.22 -1.87
CA ARG A 139 14.63 -3.56 -3.12
C ARG A 139 13.47 -3.57 -4.11
N ILE A 140 13.42 -2.54 -4.95
CA ILE A 140 12.57 -2.51 -6.14
C ILE A 140 13.36 -3.16 -7.28
N LEU A 141 12.81 -4.24 -7.83
CA LEU A 141 13.40 -5.01 -8.94
C LEU A 141 12.92 -4.50 -10.30
N ARG A 142 11.72 -3.93 -10.36
CA ARG A 142 11.09 -3.42 -11.58
C ARG A 142 10.20 -2.24 -11.22
N ALA A 143 10.23 -1.20 -12.03
CA ALA A 143 9.27 -0.11 -12.01
C ALA A 143 9.19 0.50 -13.41
N ASP A 144 8.20 0.07 -14.20
CA ASP A 144 7.99 0.57 -15.56
C ASP A 144 6.52 0.88 -15.85
N SER A 145 6.34 1.67 -16.90
CA SER A 145 5.05 2.08 -17.41
C SER A 145 4.97 1.82 -18.90
N LEU A 146 3.87 1.21 -19.34
CA LEU A 146 3.56 1.00 -20.74
C LEU A 146 2.09 1.34 -20.97
N ASP A 147 1.81 2.30 -21.84
CA ASP A 147 0.46 2.72 -22.22
C ASP A 147 -0.47 3.03 -21.03
N GLY A 148 0.07 3.72 -20.00
CA GLY A 148 -0.68 4.07 -18.79
C GLY A 148 -0.91 2.91 -17.82
N ARG A 149 -0.30 1.75 -18.07
CA ARG A 149 -0.27 0.61 -17.15
C ARG A 149 1.08 0.59 -16.46
N HIS A 150 1.08 0.35 -15.17
CA HIS A 150 2.28 0.41 -14.35
C HIS A 150 2.55 -0.96 -13.75
N THR A 151 3.78 -1.45 -13.87
CA THR A 151 4.20 -2.69 -13.21
C THR A 151 5.37 -2.40 -12.29
N VAL A 152 5.22 -2.76 -11.03
CA VAL A 152 6.27 -2.64 -10.01
C VAL A 152 6.45 -3.96 -9.31
N VAL A 153 7.70 -4.38 -9.13
CA VAL A 153 8.06 -5.59 -8.38
C VAL A 153 9.01 -5.22 -7.26
N GLY A 154 8.64 -5.58 -6.04
CA GLY A 154 9.48 -5.44 -4.85
C GLY A 154 9.92 -6.78 -4.28
N ASP A 155 11.11 -6.81 -3.71
CA ASP A 155 11.71 -7.97 -3.06
C ASP A 155 12.07 -7.65 -1.62
N ALA A 156 11.39 -8.33 -0.70
CA ALA A 156 11.54 -8.19 0.74
C ALA A 156 12.17 -9.44 1.38
N LYS A 157 12.81 -10.34 0.61
CA LYS A 157 13.35 -11.61 1.11
C LYS A 157 14.19 -11.42 2.37
N ASP A 158 15.15 -10.49 2.30
CA ASP A 158 16.12 -10.27 3.37
C ASP A 158 15.49 -9.62 4.63
N CYS A 159 14.22 -9.20 4.56
CA CYS A 159 13.46 -8.67 5.68
C CYS A 159 12.71 -9.75 6.48
N TYR A 160 12.62 -10.98 5.97
CA TYR A 160 11.99 -12.10 6.67
C TYR A 160 13.02 -13.17 7.01
N ARG A 161 13.13 -13.53 8.29
CA ARG A 161 14.11 -14.56 8.74
C ARG A 161 13.84 -15.94 8.15
N ALA A 162 12.58 -16.24 7.83
CA ALA A 162 12.13 -17.57 7.43
C ALA A 162 11.95 -17.72 5.90
N ALA A 163 12.12 -16.64 5.12
CA ALA A 163 11.81 -16.64 3.69
C ALA A 163 13.03 -16.98 2.83
N SER A 164 12.87 -17.88 1.86
CA SER A 164 13.77 -18.01 0.71
C SER A 164 13.32 -17.14 -0.46
N THR A 165 12.07 -16.69 -0.47
CA THR A 165 11.52 -15.74 -1.46
C THR A 165 10.45 -14.89 -0.79
N ALA A 166 10.45 -13.58 -1.05
CA ALA A 166 9.35 -12.69 -0.65
C ALA A 166 9.14 -11.57 -1.68
N LEU A 167 8.54 -11.93 -2.81
CA LEU A 167 8.31 -11.03 -3.94
C LEU A 167 6.86 -10.55 -3.94
N ARG A 168 6.65 -9.27 -4.30
CA ARG A 168 5.34 -8.69 -4.58
C ARG A 168 5.35 -7.96 -5.91
N ALA A 169 4.43 -8.31 -6.79
CA ALA A 169 4.09 -7.54 -7.98
C ALA A 169 2.83 -6.69 -7.74
N VAL A 170 2.88 -5.44 -8.18
CA VAL A 170 1.71 -4.57 -8.33
C VAL A 170 1.61 -4.18 -9.79
N HIS A 171 0.52 -4.58 -10.44
CA HIS A 171 0.17 -4.17 -11.78
C HIS A 171 -1.06 -3.27 -11.73
N ALA A 172 -0.88 -1.97 -11.98
CA ALA A 172 -1.96 -1.00 -12.03
C ALA A 172 -2.39 -0.77 -13.48
N ALA A 173 -3.67 -0.99 -13.77
CA ALA A 173 -4.25 -0.76 -15.08
C ALA A 173 -5.72 -0.34 -14.92
N ASP A 174 -6.14 0.65 -15.70
CA ASP A 174 -7.56 1.04 -15.86
C ASP A 174 -8.34 1.28 -14.55
N GLY A 175 -7.64 1.82 -13.55
CA GLY A 175 -8.24 2.20 -12.27
C GLY A 175 -8.41 1.04 -11.28
N MET A 176 -7.67 -0.05 -11.45
CA MET A 176 -7.52 -1.12 -10.47
C MET A 176 -6.04 -1.51 -10.30
N LEU A 177 -5.73 -2.25 -9.23
CA LEU A 177 -4.43 -2.89 -9.01
C LEU A 177 -4.62 -4.40 -8.91
N ALA A 178 -3.86 -5.16 -9.68
CA ALA A 178 -3.59 -6.56 -9.41
C ALA A 178 -2.34 -6.67 -8.52
N VAL A 179 -2.48 -7.31 -7.37
CA VAL A 179 -1.39 -7.54 -6.41
C VAL A 179 -1.14 -9.04 -6.33
N PHE A 180 0.08 -9.43 -6.70
CA PHE A 180 0.51 -10.82 -6.64
C PHE A 180 1.69 -10.98 -5.69
N ASP A 181 1.56 -11.86 -4.71
CA ASP A 181 2.62 -12.22 -3.78
C ASP A 181 3.14 -13.63 -4.10
N LEU A 182 4.46 -13.79 -4.15
CA LEU A 182 5.14 -15.08 -4.22
C LEU A 182 6.13 -15.17 -3.06
N ILE A 183 5.77 -15.99 -2.09
CA ILE A 183 6.51 -16.20 -0.84
C ILE A 183 6.84 -17.68 -0.73
N GLU A 184 8.11 -17.97 -0.45
CA GLU A 184 8.61 -19.32 -0.18
C GLU A 184 9.27 -19.32 1.20
N ALA A 185 8.84 -20.23 2.06
CA ALA A 185 9.33 -20.42 3.41
C ALA A 185 8.97 -21.83 3.91
N ALA A 186 9.63 -22.31 4.96
CA ALA A 186 9.26 -23.57 5.62
C ALA A 186 7.94 -23.48 6.41
N ALA A 187 7.37 -22.27 6.58
CA ALA A 187 6.09 -22.07 7.25
C ALA A 187 4.92 -22.67 6.44
N THR A 188 3.89 -23.10 7.16
CA THR A 188 2.67 -23.69 6.59
C THR A 188 1.46 -22.76 6.60
N SER A 189 1.67 -21.48 6.98
CA SER A 189 0.64 -20.46 7.00
C SER A 189 1.26 -19.11 6.67
N PHE A 190 0.57 -18.38 5.79
CA PHE A 190 0.96 -17.07 5.30
C PHE A 190 -0.26 -16.16 5.40
N THR A 191 -0.08 -14.90 5.80
CA THR A 191 -1.19 -13.96 5.97
C THR A 191 -0.93 -12.69 5.18
N CYS A 192 -1.79 -12.39 4.23
CA CYS A 192 -1.82 -11.11 3.54
C CYS A 192 -2.66 -10.12 4.34
N LEU A 193 -2.07 -8.97 4.67
CA LEU A 193 -2.67 -7.96 5.52
C LEU A 193 -3.23 -6.82 4.67
N TRP A 194 -4.48 -6.46 4.95
CA TRP A 194 -5.11 -5.25 4.42
C TRP A 194 -5.57 -4.36 5.59
N ARG A 195 -5.16 -3.09 5.57
CA ARG A 195 -5.38 -2.05 6.57
C ARG A 195 -6.11 -0.91 5.89
N VAL A 196 -7.39 -0.79 6.19
CA VAL A 196 -8.33 0.11 5.55
C VAL A 196 -8.59 1.31 6.45
N ASP A 197 -8.63 2.50 5.87
CA ASP A 197 -8.88 3.73 6.62
C ASP A 197 -10.30 3.77 7.17
N ASP A 198 -10.42 3.88 8.48
CA ASP A 198 -11.67 4.17 9.18
C ASP A 198 -11.49 5.14 10.35
N ARG A 199 -10.51 6.05 10.23
CA ARG A 199 -10.17 6.96 11.34
C ARG A 199 -11.31 7.91 11.74
N ASP A 200 -12.26 8.10 10.84
CA ASP A 200 -13.44 8.94 11.00
C ASP A 200 -14.72 8.14 11.32
N GLY A 201 -14.62 6.80 11.42
CA GLY A 201 -15.76 5.91 11.70
C GLY A 201 -16.81 5.89 10.59
N ALA A 202 -16.48 6.39 9.39
CA ALA A 202 -17.41 6.51 8.27
C ALA A 202 -17.46 5.26 7.39
N LEU A 203 -16.58 4.29 7.63
CA LEU A 203 -16.47 3.09 6.81
C LEU A 203 -17.60 2.10 7.11
N ARG A 204 -18.20 1.57 6.05
CA ARG A 204 -19.02 0.36 6.12
C ARG A 204 -18.31 -0.79 5.43
N CYS A 205 -18.45 -1.99 5.96
CA CYS A 205 -17.89 -3.20 5.38
C CYS A 205 -19.03 -4.11 4.92
N GLU A 206 -18.99 -4.53 3.66
CA GLU A 206 -19.91 -5.46 3.04
C GLU A 206 -19.08 -6.62 2.48
N HIS A 207 -19.52 -7.87 2.65
CA HIS A 207 -18.81 -9.01 2.08
C HIS A 207 -19.76 -10.15 1.73
N GLY A 208 -19.39 -10.93 0.71
CA GLY A 208 -20.14 -12.07 0.20
C GLY A 208 -19.31 -12.80 -0.85
N ASP A 209 -19.47 -14.12 -0.97
CA ASP A 209 -18.78 -14.94 -1.97
C ASP A 209 -17.24 -14.76 -1.99
N GLY A 210 -16.65 -14.51 -0.82
CA GLY A 210 -15.21 -14.28 -0.66
C GLY A 210 -14.72 -12.89 -1.08
N ILE A 211 -15.61 -12.01 -1.58
CA ILE A 211 -15.32 -10.63 -1.98
C ILE A 211 -15.63 -9.69 -0.83
N TRP A 212 -14.75 -8.72 -0.60
CA TRP A 212 -14.89 -7.72 0.46
C TRP A 212 -15.01 -6.33 -0.15
N ARG A 213 -15.96 -5.54 0.32
CA ARG A 213 -16.19 -4.15 -0.09
C ARG A 213 -16.16 -3.25 1.14
N PHE A 214 -15.26 -2.29 1.10
CA PHE A 214 -15.06 -1.26 2.11
C PHE A 214 -15.59 0.07 1.56
N VAL A 215 -16.73 0.53 2.05
CA VAL A 215 -17.47 1.69 1.55
C VAL A 215 -17.20 2.91 2.42
N ARG A 216 -16.54 3.93 1.85
CA ARG A 216 -16.38 5.27 2.41
C ARG A 216 -17.31 6.27 1.68
N PRO A 217 -17.51 7.50 2.19
CA PRO A 217 -18.47 8.45 1.62
C PRO A 217 -18.25 8.78 0.13
N ARG A 218 -16.98 8.88 -0.32
CA ARG A 218 -16.66 9.25 -1.72
C ARG A 218 -16.02 8.14 -2.55
N ALA A 219 -15.71 7.00 -1.95
CA ALA A 219 -15.04 5.89 -2.62
C ALA A 219 -15.36 4.56 -1.93
N SER A 220 -15.42 3.47 -2.69
CA SER A 220 -15.34 2.12 -2.13
C SER A 220 -14.05 1.44 -2.57
N LEU A 221 -13.48 0.58 -1.73
CA LEU A 221 -12.46 -0.39 -2.14
C LEU A 221 -13.09 -1.79 -2.16
N VAL A 222 -13.11 -2.42 -3.34
CA VAL A 222 -13.42 -3.84 -3.45
C VAL A 222 -12.11 -4.63 -3.50
N ILE A 223 -12.00 -5.64 -2.64
CA ILE A 223 -10.92 -6.63 -2.63
C ILE A 223 -11.49 -7.95 -3.13
N VAL A 224 -10.99 -8.41 -4.28
CA VAL A 224 -11.37 -9.70 -4.88
C VAL A 224 -10.20 -10.66 -4.76
N PRO A 225 -10.28 -11.69 -3.90
CA PRO A 225 -9.27 -12.74 -3.83
C PRO A 225 -9.45 -13.74 -4.97
N VAL A 226 -8.65 -13.60 -6.04
CA VAL A 226 -8.65 -14.52 -7.19
C VAL A 226 -8.15 -15.90 -6.77
N LEU A 227 -7.16 -15.92 -5.85
CA LEU A 227 -6.84 -17.10 -5.08
C LEU A 227 -7.58 -17.01 -3.74
N PRO A 228 -8.56 -17.90 -3.47
CA PRO A 228 -9.36 -17.80 -2.27
C PRO A 228 -8.49 -18.03 -1.02
N PRO A 229 -8.73 -17.28 0.07
CA PRO A 229 -8.09 -17.52 1.35
C PRO A 229 -8.65 -18.77 2.02
N ASP A 230 -7.80 -19.48 2.77
CA ASP A 230 -8.21 -20.60 3.63
C ASP A 230 -8.98 -20.08 4.86
N ARG A 231 -8.61 -18.89 5.33
CA ARG A 231 -9.30 -18.19 6.43
C ARG A 231 -9.22 -16.68 6.23
N THR A 232 -10.29 -15.98 6.62
CA THR A 232 -10.26 -14.52 6.76
C THR A 232 -10.50 -14.12 8.20
N ARG A 233 -9.90 -13.01 8.61
CA ARG A 233 -10.17 -12.38 9.92
C ARG A 233 -10.36 -10.88 9.71
N ALA A 234 -11.55 -10.40 10.03
CA ALA A 234 -11.86 -8.98 10.10
C ALA A 234 -11.84 -8.52 11.56
N TYR A 235 -11.21 -7.39 11.84
CA TYR A 235 -11.12 -6.81 13.18
C TYR A 235 -10.77 -5.33 13.10
N ARG A 236 -10.75 -4.69 14.26
CA ARG A 236 -10.39 -3.28 14.40
C ARG A 236 -8.93 -3.16 14.82
N GLY A 237 -8.22 -2.25 14.17
CA GLY A 237 -6.80 -1.99 14.39
C GLY A 237 -6.56 -0.58 14.87
N TRP A 238 -5.28 -0.21 14.97
CA TRP A 238 -4.86 1.10 15.45
C TRP A 238 -4.67 2.10 14.30
N ILE A 239 -4.89 3.39 14.55
CA ILE A 239 -4.43 4.52 13.72
C ILE A 239 -4.45 5.82 14.53
N ASP A 240 -3.51 6.75 14.28
CA ASP A 240 -3.50 8.09 14.89
C ASP A 240 -3.77 8.09 16.42
N HIS A 241 -3.07 7.20 17.16
CA HIS A 241 -3.19 6.95 18.63
C HIS A 241 -4.54 6.40 19.11
N GLN A 242 -5.44 6.09 18.20
CA GLN A 242 -6.73 5.52 18.52
C GLN A 242 -6.68 4.01 18.23
N GLU A 243 -6.94 3.24 19.28
CA GLU A 243 -7.37 1.86 19.11
C GLU A 243 -8.73 1.85 18.40
N ASP A 244 -8.98 0.77 17.67
CA ASP A 244 -10.18 0.55 16.90
C ASP A 244 -10.53 1.59 15.82
N ALA A 245 -9.55 2.33 15.30
CA ALA A 245 -9.75 3.37 14.30
C ALA A 245 -9.27 2.99 12.88
N SER A 246 -8.70 1.80 12.69
CA SER A 246 -8.55 1.20 11.35
C SER A 246 -9.37 -0.08 11.23
N SER A 247 -9.81 -0.39 10.01
CA SER A 247 -10.42 -1.69 9.70
C SER A 247 -9.38 -2.62 9.10
N CYS A 248 -9.25 -3.82 9.67
CA CYS A 248 -8.27 -4.79 9.26
C CYS A 248 -8.95 -5.99 8.62
N LEU A 249 -8.40 -6.46 7.51
CA LEU A 249 -8.71 -7.74 6.88
C LEU A 249 -7.41 -8.53 6.73
N ASP A 250 -7.33 -9.66 7.40
CA ASP A 250 -6.25 -10.62 7.25
C ASP A 250 -6.76 -11.78 6.40
N CYS A 251 -6.07 -12.07 5.30
CA CYS A 251 -6.36 -13.19 4.40
C CYS A 251 -5.25 -14.24 4.55
N GLU A 252 -5.58 -15.41 5.10
CA GLU A 252 -4.61 -16.48 5.36
C GLU A 252 -4.67 -17.56 4.28
N ARG A 253 -3.51 -18.08 3.89
CA ARG A 253 -3.37 -19.26 3.01
C ARG A 253 -2.26 -20.16 3.51
N SER A 254 -2.40 -21.45 3.26
CA SER A 254 -1.41 -22.50 3.49
C SER A 254 -0.23 -22.43 2.52
N THR A 255 -0.42 -21.74 1.38
CA THR A 255 0.64 -21.46 0.40
C THR A 255 0.98 -19.98 0.39
N GLY A 256 2.25 -19.63 0.19
CA GLY A 256 2.72 -18.25 0.09
C GLY A 256 2.38 -17.54 -1.23
N ARG A 257 1.26 -17.90 -1.88
CA ARG A 257 0.81 -17.24 -3.12
C ARG A 257 -0.43 -16.42 -2.79
N PHE A 258 -0.52 -15.18 -3.24
CA PHE A 258 -1.76 -14.39 -3.14
C PHE A 258 -1.97 -13.68 -4.47
N LEU A 259 -3.23 -13.63 -4.93
CA LEU A 259 -3.61 -12.84 -6.10
C LEU A 259 -4.88 -12.09 -5.76
N HIS A 260 -4.73 -10.81 -5.44
CA HIS A 260 -5.82 -9.94 -5.01
C HIS A 260 -5.98 -8.82 -6.04
N LEU A 261 -7.22 -8.58 -6.47
CA LEU A 261 -7.57 -7.35 -7.17
C LEU A 261 -8.05 -6.32 -6.16
N LEU A 262 -7.52 -5.11 -6.26
CA LEU A 262 -7.94 -3.94 -5.50
C LEU A 262 -8.61 -2.97 -6.46
N ILE A 263 -9.92 -2.78 -6.29
CA ILE A 263 -10.76 -2.07 -7.25
C ILE A 263 -11.44 -0.89 -6.53
N PRO A 264 -10.88 0.32 -6.68
CA PRO A 264 -11.57 1.54 -6.26
C PRO A 264 -12.78 1.84 -7.15
N LEU A 265 -13.92 2.09 -6.51
CA LEU A 265 -15.18 2.44 -7.14
C LEU A 265 -15.72 3.78 -6.63
N HIS A 266 -16.39 4.52 -7.50
CA HIS A 266 -17.26 5.62 -7.06
C HIS A 266 -18.49 5.10 -6.30
N PRO A 267 -19.16 5.95 -5.50
CA PRO A 267 -20.44 5.61 -4.88
C PRO A 267 -21.46 5.17 -5.94
N GLY A 268 -22.05 3.99 -5.74
CA GLY A 268 -23.05 3.43 -6.66
C GLY A 268 -22.49 2.87 -7.97
N GLU A 269 -21.17 2.92 -8.21
CA GLU A 269 -20.57 2.31 -9.40
C GLU A 269 -20.72 0.79 -9.35
N ALA A 270 -21.19 0.21 -10.46
CA ALA A 270 -21.39 -1.22 -10.62
C ALA A 270 -20.07 -1.92 -10.97
N LEU A 271 -19.92 -3.14 -10.44
CA LEU A 271 -18.80 -4.03 -10.73
C LEU A 271 -19.36 -5.44 -10.97
N GLY A 272 -19.13 -5.97 -12.16
CA GLY A 272 -19.34 -7.39 -12.45
C GLY A 272 -18.08 -8.17 -12.11
N VAL A 273 -18.22 -9.27 -11.37
CA VAL A 273 -17.11 -10.19 -11.03
C VAL A 273 -17.57 -11.61 -11.27
N GLU A 274 -16.85 -12.34 -12.11
CA GLU A 274 -17.02 -13.77 -12.31
C GLU A 274 -15.70 -14.45 -11.93
N LEU A 275 -15.72 -15.20 -10.83
CA LEU A 275 -14.57 -15.94 -10.33
C LEU A 275 -14.53 -17.35 -10.92
N ALA A 276 -13.34 -17.78 -11.30
CA ALA A 276 -12.99 -19.15 -11.64
C ALA A 276 -11.72 -19.56 -10.88
N PRO A 277 -11.41 -20.86 -10.76
CA PRO A 277 -10.19 -21.29 -10.07
C PRO A 277 -8.93 -20.62 -10.67
N GLY A 278 -8.30 -19.72 -9.90
CA GLY A 278 -7.11 -18.99 -10.31
C GLY A 278 -7.33 -17.96 -11.42
N ALA A 279 -8.58 -17.60 -11.73
CA ALA A 279 -8.90 -16.62 -12.77
C ALA A 279 -10.12 -15.78 -12.39
N VAL A 280 -10.23 -14.62 -13.01
CA VAL A 280 -11.34 -13.71 -12.80
C VAL A 280 -11.65 -12.97 -14.10
N ARG A 281 -12.94 -12.86 -14.39
CA ARG A 281 -13.45 -11.90 -15.37
C ARG A 281 -14.12 -10.75 -14.63
N LEU A 282 -13.82 -9.53 -15.05
CA LEU A 282 -14.37 -8.31 -14.47
C LEU A 282 -15.08 -7.50 -15.54
N ASP A 283 -16.22 -6.92 -15.17
CA ASP A 283 -16.87 -5.87 -15.95
C ASP A 283 -16.84 -4.57 -15.13
N LEU A 284 -16.00 -3.63 -15.56
CA LEU A 284 -15.78 -2.36 -14.89
C LEU A 284 -15.78 -1.23 -15.92
N ARG A 285 -16.59 -0.18 -15.68
CA ARG A 285 -16.65 1.03 -16.52
C ARG A 285 -16.90 0.71 -18.00
N GLY A 286 -17.77 -0.25 -18.28
CA GLY A 286 -18.12 -0.69 -19.64
C GLY A 286 -17.02 -1.48 -20.35
N ARG A 287 -16.01 -1.97 -19.64
CA ARG A 287 -14.94 -2.81 -20.19
C ARG A 287 -14.90 -4.16 -19.47
N SER A 288 -14.96 -5.25 -20.25
CA SER A 288 -14.69 -6.60 -19.77
C SER A 288 -13.20 -6.89 -19.78
N ARG A 289 -12.69 -7.54 -18.74
CA ARG A 289 -11.28 -7.90 -18.58
C ARG A 289 -11.12 -9.28 -18.00
N SER A 290 -9.99 -9.89 -18.27
CA SER A 290 -9.63 -11.18 -17.69
C SER A 290 -8.25 -11.13 -17.07
N LEU A 291 -8.14 -11.68 -15.87
CA LEU A 291 -6.89 -11.94 -15.22
C LEU A 291 -6.84 -13.42 -14.82
N ALA A 292 -5.70 -14.07 -15.06
CA ALA A 292 -5.51 -15.48 -14.72
C ALA A 292 -4.11 -15.73 -14.18
N LEU A 293 -4.01 -16.64 -13.21
CA LEU A 293 -2.75 -17.17 -12.73
C LEU A 293 -2.01 -17.89 -13.87
N LEU A 294 -0.70 -17.73 -13.93
CA LEU A 294 0.12 -18.53 -14.84
C LEU A 294 0.09 -20.00 -14.42
N PRO A 295 0.15 -20.96 -15.36
CA PRO A 295 0.24 -22.38 -15.04
C PRO A 295 1.42 -22.75 -14.12
N SER A 296 2.50 -21.98 -14.16
CA SER A 296 3.65 -22.12 -13.26
C SER A 296 3.34 -21.78 -11.80
N GLY A 297 2.26 -21.04 -11.53
CA GLY A 297 1.93 -20.52 -10.22
C GLY A 297 2.85 -19.40 -9.71
N THR A 298 3.72 -18.86 -10.58
CA THR A 298 4.73 -17.84 -10.24
C THR A 298 4.34 -16.43 -10.67
N GLY A 299 3.14 -16.25 -11.23
CA GLY A 299 2.71 -14.96 -11.73
C GLY A 299 1.29 -15.01 -12.28
N PHE A 300 0.93 -13.99 -13.05
CA PHE A 300 -0.37 -13.88 -13.69
C PHE A 300 -0.26 -13.22 -15.07
N VAL A 301 -1.32 -13.37 -15.86
CA VAL A 301 -1.57 -12.60 -17.06
C VAL A 301 -2.79 -11.71 -16.83
N ALA A 302 -2.69 -10.42 -17.15
CA ALA A 302 -3.78 -9.46 -17.10
C ALA A 302 -3.84 -8.72 -18.44
N ASP A 303 -4.95 -8.85 -19.18
CA ASP A 303 -5.19 -8.19 -20.47
C ASP A 303 -4.00 -8.30 -21.45
N GLY A 304 -3.44 -9.52 -21.57
CA GLY A 304 -2.32 -9.85 -22.45
C GLY A 304 -0.93 -9.46 -21.91
N ILE A 305 -0.85 -8.83 -20.73
CA ILE A 305 0.42 -8.53 -20.07
C ILE A 305 0.74 -9.63 -19.06
N THR A 306 1.86 -10.30 -19.28
CA THR A 306 2.39 -11.30 -18.35
C THR A 306 3.27 -10.63 -17.30
N VAL A 307 2.96 -10.91 -16.04
CA VAL A 307 3.81 -10.59 -14.88
C VAL A 307 4.21 -11.91 -14.24
N ASP A 308 5.43 -12.36 -14.54
CA ASP A 308 5.99 -13.61 -14.00
C ASP A 308 7.09 -13.28 -12.99
N LEU A 309 6.89 -13.65 -11.73
CA LEU A 309 7.89 -13.43 -10.69
C LEU A 309 9.05 -14.44 -10.75
N ALA A 310 8.92 -15.54 -11.51
CA ALA A 310 9.99 -16.50 -11.71
C ALA A 310 11.24 -15.87 -12.32
N THR A 311 11.10 -14.81 -13.13
CA THR A 311 12.23 -14.10 -13.74
C THR A 311 13.14 -13.39 -12.74
N TYR A 312 12.69 -13.27 -11.48
CA TYR A 312 13.43 -12.64 -10.39
C TYR A 312 13.92 -13.62 -9.34
N LEU A 313 13.65 -14.92 -9.53
CA LEU A 313 14.22 -15.97 -8.70
C LEU A 313 15.66 -16.20 -9.18
N GLY A 314 16.62 -15.89 -8.31
CA GLY A 314 18.06 -16.11 -8.52
C GLY A 314 18.57 -17.30 -7.74
#